data_AF-A0A257H4S6-F1
#
_entry.id   AF-A0A257H4S6-F1
#
_cell.length_a   1.000
_cell.length_b   1.000
_cell.length_c   1.000
_cell.angle_alpha   90.00
_cell.angle_beta   90.00
_cell.angle_gamma   90.00
#
_symmetry.space_group_name_H-M   'P 1'
#
loop_
_entity.id
_entity.type
_entity.pdbx_description
1 polymer ?
#
loop_
_entity_poly.entity_id
_entity_poly.type
_entity_poly.pdbx_seq_one_letter_code
_entity_poly.pdbx_strand_id
1 'polypeptide(L)'
;IEALAPSAKLTSKEAGAFLRVSLATLERWRMRGCGPEYIQSGDKGARGTNQAIRYRKQALLDWEAAHTVQSTHQAALRKGQL
;
A
#
# COMPACT_ATOMS: atom_id res chain seq x y z
N ILE A 1 5.46 -13.81 -6.12
CA ILE A 1 5.73 -12.66 -5.21
C ILE A 1 6.34 -13.13 -3.88
N GLU A 2 5.90 -14.28 -3.36
CA GLU A 2 6.34 -14.80 -2.05
C GLU A 2 7.87 -14.98 -1.92
N ALA A 3 8.55 -15.43 -2.98
CA ALA A 3 10.00 -15.62 -3.02
C ALA A 3 10.86 -14.34 -3.20
N LEU A 4 10.25 -13.15 -3.31
CA LEU A 4 11.02 -11.90 -3.46
C LEU A 4 11.57 -11.40 -2.12
N ALA A 5 12.79 -10.85 -2.12
CA ALA A 5 13.37 -10.22 -0.93
C ALA A 5 12.49 -9.07 -0.39
N PRO A 6 12.51 -8.76 0.91
CA PRO A 6 11.71 -7.67 1.50
C PRO A 6 11.99 -6.27 0.90
N SER A 7 13.20 -6.07 0.38
CA SER A 7 13.62 -4.85 -0.32
C SER A 7 13.13 -4.77 -1.77
N ALA A 8 12.51 -5.83 -2.30
CA ALA A 8 12.01 -5.86 -3.67
C ALA A 8 10.93 -4.80 -3.89
N LYS A 9 11.01 -4.15 -5.06
CA LYS A 9 10.06 -3.12 -5.50
C LYS A 9 8.99 -3.75 -6.38
N LEU A 10 7.75 -3.66 -5.96
CA LEU A 10 6.56 -4.18 -6.61
C LEU A 10 5.87 -3.07 -7.40
N THR A 11 5.33 -3.40 -8.57
CA THR A 11 4.36 -2.54 -9.29
C THR A 11 3.07 -2.40 -8.47
N SER A 12 2.24 -1.41 -8.82
CA SER A 12 0.87 -1.34 -8.28
C SER A 12 0.06 -2.62 -8.52
N LYS A 13 0.26 -3.31 -9.66
CA LYS A 13 -0.42 -4.58 -9.98
C LYS A 13 -0.01 -5.70 -9.04
N GLU A 14 1.30 -5.83 -8.79
CA GLU A 14 1.81 -6.84 -7.87
C GLU A 14 1.46 -6.50 -6.41
N ALA A 15 1.50 -5.23 -6.02
CA ALA A 15 1.07 -4.79 -4.70
C ALA A 15 -0.43 -5.06 -4.46
N GLY A 16 -1.28 -4.81 -5.46
CA GLY A 16 -2.70 -5.11 -5.38
C GLY A 16 -2.96 -6.61 -5.29
N ALA A 17 -2.21 -7.41 -6.06
CA ALA A 17 -2.25 -8.86 -5.95
C ALA A 17 -1.77 -9.37 -4.58
N PHE A 18 -0.75 -8.74 -4.00
CA PHE A 18 -0.22 -9.07 -2.68
C PHE A 18 -1.24 -8.79 -1.57
N LEU A 19 -1.78 -7.57 -1.50
CA LEU A 19 -2.77 -7.17 -0.50
C LEU A 19 -4.21 -7.62 -0.81
N ARG A 20 -4.41 -8.34 -1.93
CA ARG A 20 -5.73 -8.78 -2.42
C ARG A 20 -6.75 -7.64 -2.56
N VAL A 21 -6.31 -6.49 -3.06
CA VAL A 21 -7.16 -5.31 -3.35
C VAL A 21 -7.07 -4.89 -4.82
N SER A 22 -8.10 -4.18 -5.29
CA SER A 22 -8.10 -3.65 -6.65
C SER A 22 -7.07 -2.52 -6.82
N LEU A 23 -6.61 -2.32 -8.07
CA LEU A 23 -5.74 -1.18 -8.42
C LEU A 23 -6.38 0.17 -8.08
N ALA A 24 -7.68 0.31 -8.35
CA ALA A 24 -8.45 1.50 -8.02
C ALA A 24 -8.49 1.78 -6.51
N THR A 25 -8.50 0.72 -5.68
CA THR A 25 -8.38 0.85 -4.22
C THR A 25 -7.03 1.42 -3.83
N LEU A 26 -5.93 0.91 -4.40
CA LEU A 26 -4.59 1.44 -4.14
C LEU A 26 -4.42 2.89 -4.61
N GLU A 27 -5.01 3.27 -5.74
CA GLU A 27 -5.07 4.66 -6.21
C GLU A 27 -5.80 5.55 -5.22
N ARG A 28 -6.99 5.14 -4.79
CA ARG A 28 -7.79 5.88 -3.81
C ARG A 28 -7.07 6.03 -2.48
N TRP A 29 -6.37 4.99 -2.02
CA TRP A 29 -5.57 5.03 -0.80
C TRP A 29 -4.48 6.10 -0.90
N ARG A 30 -3.69 6.08 -1.97
CA ARG A 30 -2.66 7.09 -2.23
C ARG A 30 -3.24 8.51 -2.26
N MET A 31 -4.36 8.72 -2.95
CA MET A 31 -5.03 10.03 -3.01
C MET A 31 -5.48 10.54 -1.64
N ARG A 32 -5.89 9.63 -0.75
CA ARG A 32 -6.36 9.97 0.60
C ARG A 32 -5.23 10.02 1.64
N GLY A 33 -3.99 9.76 1.23
CA GLY A 33 -2.86 9.66 2.17
C GLY A 33 -2.97 8.46 3.12
N CYS A 34 -3.69 7.40 2.72
CA CYS A 34 -3.76 6.15 3.46
C CYS A 34 -3.16 5.00 2.65
N GLY A 35 -3.07 3.81 3.27
CA GLY A 35 -2.47 2.65 2.63
C GLY A 35 -0.96 2.50 2.90
N PRO A 36 -0.31 1.54 2.23
CA PRO A 36 1.12 1.31 2.36
C PRO A 36 1.94 2.44 1.75
N GLU A 37 3.17 2.62 2.26
CA GLU A 37 4.14 3.56 1.67
C GLU A 37 4.46 3.17 0.22
N TYR A 38 4.55 4.18 -0.65
CA TYR A 38 4.86 4.02 -2.05
C TYR A 38 5.99 4.97 -2.46
N ILE A 39 6.71 4.56 -3.48
CA ILE A 39 7.73 5.34 -4.17
C ILE A 39 7.10 5.82 -5.46
N GLN A 40 7.14 7.14 -5.67
CA GLN A 40 6.78 7.77 -6.93
C GLN A 40 8.05 8.29 -7.59
N SER A 41 8.40 7.75 -8.76
CA SER A 41 9.49 8.30 -9.55
C SER A 41 9.02 9.57 -10.26
N GLY A 42 9.91 10.54 -10.45
CA GLY A 42 9.62 11.77 -11.18
C GLY A 42 10.42 12.93 -10.59
N ASP A 43 11.08 13.70 -11.43
CA ASP A 43 11.77 14.91 -10.99
C ASP A 43 10.79 16.02 -10.63
N LYS A 44 11.23 16.96 -9.80
CA LYS A 44 10.44 18.13 -9.41
C LYS A 44 10.01 18.90 -10.68
N GLY A 45 8.71 18.96 -10.93
CA GLY A 45 8.13 19.62 -12.11
C GLY A 45 7.83 18.69 -13.29
N ALA A 46 8.06 17.38 -13.17
CA ALA A 46 7.64 16.41 -14.18
C ALA A 46 6.12 16.47 -14.40
N ARG A 47 5.72 16.86 -15.62
CA ARG A 47 4.31 16.87 -16.06
C ARG A 47 3.98 15.54 -16.76
N GLY A 48 2.82 14.96 -16.43
CA GLY A 48 2.27 13.79 -17.14
C GLY A 48 2.61 12.43 -16.55
N THR A 49 2.59 11.40 -17.40
CA THR A 49 2.55 9.95 -17.09
C THR A 49 3.90 9.31 -16.73
N ASN A 50 5.00 10.08 -16.70
CA ASN A 50 6.35 9.57 -16.39
C ASN A 50 6.57 9.23 -14.90
N GLN A 51 5.51 9.12 -14.12
CA GLN A 51 5.59 8.85 -12.69
C GLN A 51 5.24 7.40 -12.39
N ALA A 52 6.25 6.53 -12.48
CA ALA A 52 6.11 5.13 -12.11
C ALA A 52 5.94 5.01 -10.59
N ILE A 53 4.95 4.22 -10.21
CA ILE A 53 4.62 3.95 -8.81
C ILE A 53 5.11 2.56 -8.44
N ARG A 54 5.87 2.49 -7.34
CA ARG A 54 6.43 1.25 -6.82
C ARG A 54 6.16 1.14 -5.33
N TYR A 55 5.98 -0.08 -4.84
CA TYR A 55 5.82 -0.38 -3.42
C TYR A 55 6.99 -1.24 -2.97
N ARG A 56 7.53 -0.97 -1.78
CA ARG A 56 8.48 -1.92 -1.17
C ARG A 56 7.68 -3.07 -0.58
N LYS A 57 8.13 -4.32 -0.78
CA LYS A 57 7.49 -5.49 -0.15
C LYS A 57 7.39 -5.33 1.36
N GLN A 58 8.45 -4.82 2.00
CA GLN A 58 8.43 -4.51 3.44
C GLN A 58 7.31 -3.53 3.82
N ALA A 59 7.11 -2.45 3.07
CA ALA A 59 6.04 -1.48 3.38
C ALA A 59 4.63 -2.10 3.27
N LEU A 60 4.43 -3.05 2.35
CA LEU A 60 3.17 -3.79 2.27
C LEU A 60 2.97 -4.69 3.49
N LEU A 61 4.03 -5.39 3.93
CA LEU A 61 4.03 -6.23 5.14
C LEU A 61 3.77 -5.40 6.40
N ASP A 62 4.45 -4.27 6.55
CA ASP A 62 4.29 -3.36 7.69
C ASP A 62 2.86 -2.82 7.75
N TRP A 63 2.30 -2.47 6.60
CA TRP A 63 0.91 -2.04 6.50
C TRP A 63 -0.06 -3.16 6.89
N GLU A 64 0.14 -4.39 6.41
CA GLU A 64 -0.69 -5.54 6.75
C GLU A 64 -0.63 -5.86 8.24
N ALA A 65 0.57 -5.90 8.82
CA ALA A 65 0.77 -6.09 10.26
C ALA A 65 0.07 -4.98 11.07
N ALA A 66 0.21 -3.73 10.64
CA ALA A 66 -0.45 -2.60 11.29
C ALA A 66 -1.97 -2.63 11.14
N HIS A 67 -2.54 -3.34 10.17
CA HIS A 67 -4.00 -3.45 9.95
C HIS A 67 -4.60 -4.78 10.42
N THR A 68 -3.76 -5.68 10.93
CA THR A 68 -4.18 -6.95 11.52
C THR A 68 -4.72 -6.70 12.93
N VAL A 69 -5.93 -7.18 13.18
CA VAL A 69 -6.62 -7.09 14.48
C VAL A 69 -7.00 -8.48 14.95
N GLN A 70 -6.96 -8.72 16.26
CA GLN A 70 -7.25 -10.02 16.85
C GLN A 70 -8.70 -10.16 17.34
N SER A 71 -9.45 -9.06 17.44
CA SER A 71 -10.85 -9.10 17.83
C SER A 71 -11.71 -8.03 17.15
N THR A 72 -13.01 -8.28 17.08
CA THR A 72 -14.01 -7.32 16.58
C THR A 72 -14.08 -6.07 17.45
N HIS A 73 -13.89 -6.22 18.76
CA HIS A 73 -13.79 -5.11 19.71
C HIS A 73 -12.58 -4.20 19.40
N GLN A 74 -11.40 -4.79 19.17
CA GLN A 74 -10.21 -4.03 18.76
C GLN A 74 -10.43 -3.32 17.41
N ALA A 75 -11.15 -3.96 16.47
CA ALA A 75 -11.50 -3.34 15.21
C ALA A 75 -12.43 -2.12 15.38
N ALA A 76 -13.41 -2.22 16.28
CA ALA A 76 -14.34 -1.12 16.59
C ALA A 76 -13.62 0.06 17.26
N LEU A 77 -12.73 -0.20 18.23
CA LEU A 77 -11.89 0.82 18.85
C LEU A 77 -11.03 1.56 17.82
N ARG A 78 -10.38 0.82 16.92
CA ARG A 78 -9.56 1.41 15.84
C ARG A 78 -10.38 2.30 14.91
N LYS A 79 -11.64 1.95 14.65
CA LYS A 79 -12.55 2.72 13.80
C LYS A 79 -13.24 3.88 14.54
N GLY A 80 -13.05 4.02 15.85
CA GLY A 80 -13.76 5.01 16.68
C GLY A 80 -15.27 4.75 16.77
N GLN A 81 -15.68 3.47 16.73
CA GLN A 81 -17.09 3.04 16.75
C GLN A 81 -17.57 2.60 18.15
N LEU A 82 -16.84 2.97 19.19
CA LEU A 82 -17.08 2.66 20.61
C LEU A 82 -17.18 3.92 21.44
#